data_AF-A0A4Q8K3Z2-F1
#
_entry.id   AF-A0A4Q8K3Z2-F1
#
_cell.length_a   1.000
_cell.length_b   1.000
_cell.length_c   1.000
_cell.angle_alpha   90.00
_cell.angle_beta   90.00
_cell.angle_gamma   90.00
#
_symmetry.space_group_name_H-M   'P 1'
#
loop_
_entity.id
_entity.type
_entity.pdbx_description
1 polymer ?
#
loop_
_entity_poly.entity_id
_entity_poly.type
_entity_poly.pdbx_seq_one_letter_code
_entity_poly.pdbx_strand_id
1 'polypeptide(L)' 'MNSKLCILLVIALCLTLVHAGGKYCPEPKRKGPCHMRYKDNQCCKQSDCPSQSTCCKLPCGNVCL' A
#
# COMPACT_ATOMS: atom_id res chain seq x y z
N MET A 1 -10.34 16.39 -32.11
CA MET A 1 -9.82 15.42 -31.12
C MET A 1 -10.18 14.02 -31.60
N ASN A 2 -9.20 13.20 -31.97
CA ASN A 2 -9.46 11.88 -32.55
C ASN A 2 -9.97 10.93 -31.46
N SER A 3 -11.25 10.55 -31.53
CA SER A 3 -11.93 9.75 -30.49
C SER A 3 -11.15 8.49 -30.08
N LYS A 4 -10.49 7.84 -31.04
CA LYS A 4 -9.62 6.67 -30.79
C LYS A 4 -8.40 7.00 -29.92
N LEU A 5 -7.83 8.19 -30.09
CA LEU A 5 -6.66 8.64 -29.32
C LEU A 5 -7.05 8.94 -27.85
N CYS A 6 -8.24 9.50 -27.62
CA CYS A 6 -8.77 9.71 -26.28
C CYS A 6 -8.99 8.40 -25.53
N ILE A 7 -9.56 7.39 -26.19
CA ILE A 7 -9.82 6.08 -25.57
C ILE A 7 -8.51 5.42 -25.13
N LEU A 8 -7.48 5.46 -25.98
CA LEU A 8 -6.15 4.92 -25.65
C LEU A 8 -5.50 5.65 -24.47
N LEU A 9 -5.62 6.97 -24.39
CA LEU A 9 -5.11 7.76 -23.26
C LEU A 9 -5.82 7.42 -21.94
N VAL A 10 -7.14 7.25 -21.96
CA VAL A 10 -7.91 6.87 -20.76
C VAL A 10 -7.51 5.48 -20.27
N ILE A 11 -7.37 4.50 -21.17
CA ILE A 11 -6.95 3.14 -20.79
C ILE A 11 -5.55 3.15 -20.19
N ALA A 12 -4.60 3.86 -20.81
CA ALA A 12 -3.24 3.98 -20.28
C ALA A 12 -3.23 4.61 -18.88
N LEU A 13 -4.03 5.65 -18.65
CA LEU A 13 -4.15 6.30 -17.35
C LEU A 13 -4.79 5.38 -16.28
N CYS A 14 -5.80 4.60 -16.65
CA CYS A 14 -6.40 3.63 -15.73
C CYS A 14 -5.39 2.54 -15.34
N LEU A 15 -4.62 2.01 -16.30
CA LEU A 15 -3.62 0.97 -16.03
C LEU A 15 -2.47 1.48 -15.15
N THR A 16 -2.06 2.74 -15.32
CA THR A 16 -1.04 3.36 -14.45
C THR A 16 -1.57 3.61 -13.04
N LEU A 17 -2.83 4.02 -12.88
CA LEU A 17 -3.45 4.19 -11.57
C LEU A 17 -3.63 2.87 -10.81
N VAL A 18 -3.98 1.79 -11.51
CA VAL A 18 -4.08 0.44 -10.91
C VAL A 18 -2.71 -0.06 -10.46
N HIS A 19 -1.64 0.20 -11.23
CA HIS A 19 -0.26 -0.14 -10.82
C HIS A 19 0.31 0.82 -9.77
N ALA A 20 -0.14 2.07 -9.75
CA ALA A 20 0.21 3.08 -8.76
C ALA A 20 -0.67 3.03 -7.50
N GLY A 21 -1.56 2.04 -7.38
CA GLY A 21 -2.10 1.54 -6.09
C GLY A 21 -1.02 0.95 -5.17
N GLY A 22 0.22 1.44 -5.34
CA GLY A 22 1.37 1.16 -4.53
C GLY A 22 1.13 1.70 -3.13
N LYS A 23 1.04 0.75 -2.21
CA LYS A 23 1.62 0.89 -0.88
C LYS A 23 1.09 2.06 -0.08
N TYR A 24 -0.24 2.14 -0.02
CA TYR A 24 -0.87 3.02 0.95
C TYR A 24 -0.84 2.35 2.33
N CYS A 25 -0.16 2.99 3.28
CA CYS A 25 -0.26 2.63 4.69
C CYS A 25 -1.26 3.59 5.36
N PRO A 26 -2.34 3.07 5.97
CA PRO A 26 -3.30 3.90 6.65
C PRO A 26 -2.66 4.62 7.84
N GLU A 27 -3.10 5.85 8.09
CA GLU A 27 -2.68 6.55 9.30
C GLU A 27 -3.16 5.76 10.54
N PRO A 28 -2.29 5.49 11.52
CA PRO A 28 -2.66 4.73 12.69
C PRO A 28 -3.79 5.42 13.48
N LYS A 29 -4.90 4.71 13.71
CA LYS A 29 -6.04 5.21 14.49
C LYS A 29 -5.66 5.61 15.93
N ARG A 30 -4.61 5.00 16.50
CA ARG A 30 -4.04 5.36 17.80
C ARG A 30 -2.65 5.93 17.62
N LYS A 31 -2.46 7.19 18.01
CA LYS A 31 -1.18 7.91 18.00
C LYS A 31 -0.34 7.69 19.27
N GLY A 32 -0.76 6.77 20.14
CA GLY A 32 -0.05 6.43 21.37
C GLY A 32 1.13 5.47 21.14
N PRO A 33 2.13 5.47 22.03
CA PRO A 33 3.22 4.50 21.96
C PRO A 33 2.67 3.07 22.06
N CYS A 34 3.23 2.15 21.28
CA CYS A 34 2.92 0.75 21.48
C CYS A 34 3.43 0.29 22.84
N HIS A 35 2.60 -0.44 23.58
CA HIS A 35 3.10 -1.17 24.73
C HIS A 35 4.10 -2.22 24.23
N MET A 36 5.40 -1.99 24.50
CA MET A 36 6.52 -2.76 23.94
C MET A 36 6.41 -4.29 24.14
N ARG A 37 5.59 -4.74 25.10
CA ARG A 37 5.28 -6.17 25.29
C ARG A 37 4.51 -6.82 24.14
N TYR A 38 3.99 -6.03 23.20
CA TYR A 38 3.14 -6.49 22.08
C TYR A 38 3.69 -6.10 20.70
N LYS A 39 4.99 -5.77 20.60
CA LYS A 39 5.60 -5.42 19.33
C LYS A 39 5.77 -6.69 18.48
N ASP A 40 5.02 -6.78 17.39
CA ASP A 40 5.05 -7.92 16.47
C ASP A 40 5.28 -7.43 15.03
N ASN A 41 6.26 -8.04 14.36
CA ASN A 41 6.60 -7.73 12.97
C ASN A 41 6.22 -8.92 12.09
N GLN A 42 5.12 -8.80 11.35
CA GLN A 42 4.71 -9.78 10.35
C GLN A 42 5.56 -9.72 9.09
N CYS A 43 6.23 -8.58 8.83
CA CYS A 43 7.07 -8.39 7.66
C CYS A 43 8.31 -7.52 7.95
N CYS A 44 9.38 -7.76 7.21
CA CYS A 44 10.60 -6.93 7.21
C CYS A 44 10.77 -6.17 5.90
N LYS A 45 10.32 -6.76 4.79
CA LYS A 45 10.36 -6.20 3.44
C LYS A 45 9.06 -6.51 2.70
N GLN A 46 8.80 -5.79 1.61
CA GLN A 46 7.59 -5.99 0.81
C GLN A 46 7.38 -7.44 0.36
N SER A 47 8.46 -8.12 -0.02
CA SER A 47 8.39 -9.49 -0.52
C SER A 47 8.08 -10.52 0.56
N ASP A 48 8.05 -10.13 1.84
CA ASP A 48 7.53 -10.98 2.89
C ASP A 48 5.99 -10.98 2.91
N CYS A 49 5.35 -9.99 2.26
CA CYS A 49 3.90 -9.88 2.17
C CYS A 49 3.34 -10.58 0.92
N PRO A 50 2.10 -11.12 1.01
CA PRO A 50 1.41 -11.67 -0.15
C PRO A 50 1.18 -10.61 -1.24
N SER A 51 1.01 -11.07 -2.48
CA SER A 51 0.68 -10.19 -3.61
C SER A 51 -0.56 -9.35 -3.28
N GLN A 52 -0.54 -8.07 -3.67
CA GLN A 52 -1.55 -7.03 -3.34
C GLN A 52 -1.49 -6.44 -1.92
N SER A 53 -0.72 -7.02 -0.99
CA SER A 53 -0.49 -6.42 0.32
C SER A 53 0.76 -5.55 0.36
N THR A 54 0.89 -4.68 1.35
CA THR A 54 2.02 -3.78 1.58
C THR A 54 2.56 -3.93 2.99
N CYS A 55 3.89 -4.05 3.11
CA CYS A 55 4.52 -4.01 4.41
C CYS A 55 4.50 -2.57 4.97
N CYS A 56 3.65 -2.35 5.95
CA CYS A 56 3.39 -1.05 6.56
C CYS A 56 3.99 -0.95 7.96
N LYS A 57 4.67 0.17 8.22
CA LYS A 57 5.20 0.49 9.55
C LYS A 57 4.12 1.14 10.40
N LEU A 58 3.61 0.41 11.38
CA LEU A 58 2.67 0.90 12.38
C LEU A 58 3.37 1.12 13.73
N PRO A 59 2.72 1.80 14.70
CA PRO A 59 3.31 2.08 16.01
C PRO A 59 3.75 0.81 16.76
N CYS A 60 3.05 -0.32 16.54
CA CYS A 60 3.32 -1.60 17.19
C CYS A 60 4.14 -2.59 16.37
N GLY A 61 4.68 -2.19 15.22
CA GLY A 61 5.47 -3.07 14.38
C GLY A 61 5.06 -3.00 12.90
N ASN A 62 5.67 -3.88 12.12
CA ASN A 62 5.47 -3.95 10.69
C ASN A 62 4.40 -4.99 10.35
N VAL A 63 3.40 -4.61 9.57
CA VAL A 63 2.29 -5.51 9.21
C VAL A 63 2.03 -5.47 7.71
N CYS A 64 1.60 -6.60 7.14
CA CYS A 64 1.12 -6.64 5.77
C CYS A 64 -0.35 -6.17 5.74
N LEU A 65 -0.62 -5.07 5.04
CA LEU A 65 -1.96 -4.50 4.84
C LEU A 65 -2.38 -4.59 3.38
#